data_AF-F7UX15-F1
#
_entry.id   AF-F7UX15-F1
#
_cell.length_a   1.000
_cell.length_b   1.000
_cell.length_c   1.000
_cell.angle_alpha   90.00
_cell.angle_beta   90.00
_cell.angle_gamma   90.00
#
_symmetry.space_group_name_H-M   'P 1'
#
loop_
_entity.id
_entity.type
_entity.pdbx_description
1 polymer ?
#
loop_
_entity_poly.entity_id
_entity_poly.type
_entity_poly.pdbx_seq_one_letter_code
_entity_poly.pdbx_strand_id
1 'polypeptide(L)' 'MEIITSLRWSVPFDSWDLIPPIQRSVIIAEGLAVLDHLVARGTIERFVDGNTALYCENRTNK' A
#
# COMPACT_ATOMS: atom_id res chain seq x y z
N MET A 1 -4.06 -8.06 2.09
CA MET A 1 -2.69 -8.17 1.55
C MET A 1 -2.66 -8.03 0.01
N GLU A 2 -3.56 -7.28 -0.63
CA GLU A 2 -3.62 -7.26 -2.11
C GLU A 2 -3.24 -5.93 -2.78
N ILE A 3 -3.22 -4.81 -2.05
CA ILE A 3 -2.97 -3.49 -2.67
C ILE A 3 -1.46 -3.22 -2.83
N ILE A 4 -0.63 -3.58 -1.85
CA ILE A 4 0.81 -3.29 -1.90
C ILE A 4 1.53 -4.14 -2.96
N THR A 5 1.10 -5.39 -3.17
CA THR A 5 1.67 -6.30 -4.18
C THR A 5 1.18 -6.00 -5.59
N SER A 6 0.06 -5.31 -5.75
CA SER A 6 -0.48 -4.90 -7.06
C SER A 6 0.09 -3.56 -7.55
N LEU A 7 0.68 -2.76 -6.66
CA LEU A 7 1.56 -1.66 -7.04
C LEU A 7 2.81 -2.27 -7.70
N ARG A 8 2.85 -2.26 -9.04
CA ARG A 8 4.08 -2.51 -9.79
C ARG A 8 5.03 -1.35 -9.55
N TRP A 9 5.71 -1.36 -8.41
CA TRP A 9 6.88 -0.54 -8.20
C TRP A 9 7.87 -0.93 -9.29
N SER A 10 8.26 0.02 -10.14
CA SER A 10 9.27 -0.16 -11.19
C SER A 10 10.66 -0.26 -10.57
N VAL A 11 10.84 -1.19 -9.63
CA VAL A 11 12.11 -1.50 -8.98
C VAL A 11 12.78 -2.60 -9.79
N PRO A 12 14.07 -2.49 -10.12
CA PRO A 12 14.79 -3.48 -10.94
C PRO A 12 15.13 -4.75 -10.14
N PHE A 13 14.15 -5.37 -9.49
CA PHE A 13 14.30 -6.61 -8.76
C PHE A 13 13.16 -7.56 -9.11
N ASP A 14 13.51 -8.82 -9.37
CA ASP A 14 12.54 -9.85 -9.78
C ASP A 14 11.59 -10.27 -8.65
N SER A 15 11.98 -10.03 -7.39
CA SER A 15 11.17 -10.33 -6.22
C SER A 15 11.43 -9.38 -5.06
N TRP A 16 10.46 -9.31 -4.15
CA TRP A 16 10.52 -8.48 -2.95
C TRP A 16 11.76 -8.78 -2.08
N ASP A 17 12.10 -10.06 -1.94
CA ASP A 17 13.21 -10.51 -1.09
C ASP A 17 14.60 -10.20 -1.66
N LEU A 18 14.68 -9.72 -2.90
CA LEU A 18 15.93 -9.25 -3.52
C LEU A 18 16.16 -7.75 -3.34
N ILE A 19 15.12 -6.99 -2.98
CA ILE A 19 15.23 -5.54 -2.76
C ILE A 19 16.06 -5.29 -1.49
N PRO A 20 17.09 -4.43 -1.49
CA PRO A 20 17.81 -4.04 -0.28
C PRO A 20 16.87 -3.57 0.85
N PRO A 21 17.12 -3.91 2.13
CA PRO A 21 16.22 -3.58 3.23
C PRO A 21 15.85 -2.09 3.32
N ILE A 22 16.83 -1.20 3.12
CA ILE A 22 16.58 0.25 3.13
C ILE A 22 15.63 0.69 2.01
N GLN A 23 15.74 0.09 0.82
CA GLN A 23 14.84 0.38 -0.29
C GLN A 23 13.43 -0.16 -0.03
N ARG A 24 13.31 -1.33 0.60
CA ARG A 24 11.98 -1.84 1.04
C ARG A 24 11.32 -0.88 2.01
N SER A 25 12.07 -0.34 2.97
CA SER A 25 11.54 0.65 3.93
C SER A 25 11.04 1.92 3.23
N VAL A 26 11.76 2.41 2.22
CA VAL A 26 11.33 3.57 1.41
C VAL A 26 10.05 3.25 0.64
N ILE A 27 9.99 2.11 -0.06
CA ILE A 27 8.81 1.68 -0.81
C ILE A 27 7.58 1.55 0.09
N ILE A 28 7.74 0.95 1.28
CA ILE A 28 6.65 0.83 2.26
C ILE A 28 6.18 2.21 2.72
N ALA A 29 7.11 3.12 3.06
CA ALA A 29 6.78 4.45 3.54
C ALA A 29 6.04 5.28 2.47
N GLU A 30 6.52 5.25 1.22
CA GLU A 30 5.85 5.92 0.09
C GLU A 30 4.48 5.31 -0.19
N GLY A 31 4.38 3.98 -0.19
CA GLY A 31 3.11 3.27 -0.37
C GLY A 31 2.08 3.64 0.70
N LEU A 32 2.50 3.72 1.97
CA LEU A 32 1.64 4.16 3.06
C LEU A 32 1.19 5.62 2.90
N ALA A 33 2.10 6.53 2.51
CA ALA A 33 1.75 7.93 2.28
C ALA A 33 0.72 8.10 1.16
N VAL A 34 0.84 7.31 0.07
CA VAL A 34 -0.14 7.29 -1.03
C VAL A 34 -1.49 6.74 -0.54
N LEU A 35 -1.49 5.66 0.23
CA LEU A 35 -2.73 5.09 0.78
C LEU A 35 -3.43 6.08 1.72
N ASP A 36 -2.70 6.72 2.63
CA ASP A 36 -3.26 7.74 3.53
C ASP A 36 -3.81 8.93 2.75
N HIS A 37 -3.15 9.33 1.66
CA HIS A 37 -3.67 10.35 0.75
C HIS A 37 -4.99 9.93 0.09
N LEU A 38 -5.11 8.69 -0.37
CA LEU A 38 -6.34 8.16 -0.97
C LEU A 38 -7.49 8.06 0.05
N VAL A 39 -7.18 7.71 1.30
CA VAL A 39 -8.13 7.74 2.42
C VAL A 39 -8.60 9.18 2.67
N ALA A 40 -7.68 10.14 2.75
CA ALA A 40 -8.01 11.55 2.94
C ALA A 40 -8.88 12.12 1.80
N ARG A 41 -8.77 11.57 0.59
CA ARG A 41 -9.64 11.90 -0.56
C ARG A 41 -10.96 11.14 -0.58
N GLY A 42 -11.21 10.25 0.39
CA GLY A 42 -12.43 9.43 0.46
C GLY A 42 -12.55 8.38 -0.64
N THR A 43 -11.45 8.07 -1.35
CA THR A 43 -11.46 7.12 -2.47
C THR A 43 -11.37 5.67 -2.00
N ILE A 44 -10.69 5.46 -0.87
CA ILE A 44 -10.56 4.17 -0.20
C ILE A 44 -10.86 4.35 1.28
N GLU A 45 -11.16 3.26 1.96
CA GLU A 45 -11.37 3.22 3.41
C GLU A 45 -10.22 2.48 4.08
N ARG A 46 -9.91 2.89 5.31
CA ARG A 46 -8.87 2.28 6.16
C ARG A 46 -9.48 1.73 7.43
N PHE A 47 -9.17 0.48 7.74
CA PHE A 47 -9.58 -0.22 8.95
C PHE A 47 -8.34 -0.71 9.71
N VAL A 48 -8.50 -0.93 11.01
CA VAL A 48 -7.45 -1.50 11.85
C VAL A 48 -7.98 -2.81 12.45
N ASP A 49 -7.29 -3.90 12.17
CA ASP A 49 -7.54 -5.22 12.74
C ASP A 49 -6.33 -5.62 13.59
N GLY A 50 -6.45 -5.44 14.91
CA GLY A 50 -5.34 -5.56 15.85
C GLY A 50 -4.19 -4.61 15.48
N ASN A 51 -3.05 -5.17 15.07
CA ASN A 51 -1.87 -4.42 14.63
C ASN A 51 -1.77 -4.27 13.09
N THR A 52 -2.82 -4.65 12.36
CA THR A 52 -2.82 -4.65 10.90
C THR A 52 -3.69 -3.51 10.37
N ALA A 53 -3.12 -2.64 9.55
CA ALA A 53 -3.89 -1.69 8.76
C ALA A 53 -4.39 -2.36 7.48
N LEU A 54 -5.70 -2.31 7.26
CA LEU A 54 -6.37 -2.83 6.07
C LEU A 54 -6.93 -1.66 5.27
N TYR A 55 -6.78 -1.71 3.95
CA TYR A 55 -7.30 -0.72 3.02
C TYR A 55 -8.21 -1.41 2.02
N CYS A 56 -9.38 -0.84 1.73
CA CYS A 56 -10.28 -1.34 0.69
C CYS A 56 -10.86 -0.20 -0.13
N GLU A 57 -11.21 -0.48 -1.39
CA GLU A 57 -11.89 0.49 -2.24
C GLU A 57 -13.25 0.87 -1.63
N ASN A 58 -13.57 2.16 -1.67
CA ASN A 58 -14.88 2.61 -1.24
C ASN A 58 -15.92 2.17 -2.28
N ARG A 59 -16.62 1.05 -2.03
CA ARG A 59 -17.75 0.61 -2.86
C ARG A 59 -18.97 1.45 -2.54
N THR A 60 -18.92 2.75 -2.83
CA THR A 60 -20.14 3.53 -2.95
C THR A 60 -20.80 3.08 -4.26
N ASN A 61 -21.92 2.37 -4.13
CA ASN A 61 -22.80 1.92 -5.23
C ASN A 61 -22.83 2.96 -6.37
N LYS A 62 -22.29 2.58 -7.53
CA LYS A 62 -22.74 3.14 -8.81
C LYS A 62 -24.07 2.51 -9.20
#